data_AF-A0A1I5E2M1-F1
#
_entry.id   AF-A0A1I5E2M1-F1
#
_cell.length_a   1.000
_cell.length_b   1.000
_cell.length_c   1.000
_cell.angle_alpha   90.00
_cell.angle_beta   90.00
_cell.angle_gamma   90.00
#
_symmetry.space_group_name_H-M   'P 1'
#
loop_
_entity.id
_entity.type
_entity.pdbx_description
1 polymer ?
#
loop_
_entity_poly.entity_id
_entity_poly.type
_entity_poly.pdbx_seq_one_letter_code
_entity_poly.pdbx_strand_id
1 'polypeptide(L)'
;MARINNTVRHGYLNGESAVEIGRKVRGHVNQGYKDGAVQMSRANATTIAKTAVSHLQAVAREQFVDANRGIFDCKRWVSTLDNKTSNDCIVRDGLRYTLDGKPIGHKVPYLQGPGKIHFNCRSMETLVVKSWQELGIDVDEMNEGTRASMDGQVPENITFLEWIQRQPEWRQKQVFGETRFRLMKEGGMHPSQFYTDRGEFISLGKLKQIDERAFREAGYD
;
A
#
# COMPACT_ATOMS: atom_id res chain seq x y z
N MET A 1 -26.41 -9.89 8.27
CA MET A 1 -27.76 -10.43 8.04
C MET A 1 -28.46 -9.85 6.81
N ALA A 2 -28.52 -8.53 6.60
CA ALA A 2 -29.24 -7.94 5.45
C ALA A 2 -28.86 -8.52 4.07
N ARG A 3 -27.56 -8.71 3.78
CA ARG A 3 -27.10 -9.28 2.49
C ARG A 3 -27.55 -10.73 2.27
N ILE A 4 -27.55 -11.54 3.33
CA ILE A 4 -28.02 -12.93 3.27
C ILE A 4 -29.53 -12.93 3.02
N ASN A 5 -30.28 -12.13 3.77
CA ASN A 5 -31.73 -12.01 3.60
C ASN A 5 -32.11 -11.55 2.18
N ASN A 6 -31.38 -10.58 1.64
CA ASN A 6 -31.59 -10.11 0.25
C ASN A 6 -31.28 -11.22 -0.76
N THR A 7 -30.22 -11.99 -0.55
CA THR A 7 -29.87 -13.14 -1.43
C THR A 7 -30.98 -14.18 -1.44
N VAL A 8 -31.53 -14.51 -0.26
CA VAL A 8 -32.65 -15.46 -0.13
C VAL A 8 -33.91 -14.93 -0.79
N ARG A 9 -34.27 -13.66 -0.55
CA ARG A 9 -35.44 -13.01 -1.16
C ARG A 9 -35.35 -13.00 -2.68
N HIS A 10 -34.20 -12.62 -3.23
CA HIS A 10 -33.99 -12.64 -4.68
C HIS A 10 -34.11 -14.04 -5.26
N GLY A 11 -33.50 -15.04 -4.63
CA GLY A 11 -33.61 -16.41 -5.11
C GLY A 11 -35.04 -16.96 -5.08
N TYR A 12 -35.78 -16.66 -4.01
CA TYR A 12 -37.21 -17.02 -3.93
C TYR A 12 -38.03 -16.36 -5.05
N LEU A 13 -37.86 -15.06 -5.29
CA LEU A 13 -38.56 -14.33 -6.35
C LEU A 13 -38.22 -14.85 -7.75
N ASN A 14 -37.00 -15.37 -7.94
CA ASN A 14 -36.55 -15.94 -9.21
C ASN A 14 -36.93 -17.42 -9.40
N GLY A 15 -37.63 -18.03 -8.43
CA GLY A 15 -38.00 -19.44 -8.49
C GLY A 15 -36.81 -20.41 -8.29
N GLU A 16 -35.73 -19.95 -7.66
CA GLU A 16 -34.54 -20.78 -7.41
C GLU A 16 -34.82 -21.82 -6.31
N SER A 17 -34.25 -23.01 -6.46
CA SER A 17 -34.30 -24.05 -5.44
C SER A 17 -33.51 -23.65 -4.18
N ALA A 18 -33.86 -24.26 -3.04
CA ALA A 18 -33.11 -24.04 -1.80
C ALA A 18 -31.60 -24.34 -1.94
N VAL A 19 -31.23 -25.29 -2.81
CA VAL A 19 -29.83 -25.63 -3.10
C VAL A 19 -29.11 -24.50 -3.84
N GLU A 20 -29.75 -23.89 -4.83
CA GLU A 20 -29.19 -22.76 -5.59
C GLU A 20 -29.04 -21.52 -4.71
N ILE A 21 -30.06 -21.21 -3.90
CA ILE A 21 -30.01 -20.13 -2.92
C ILE A 21 -28.86 -20.39 -1.93
N GLY A 22 -28.75 -21.61 -1.40
CA GLY A 22 -27.67 -22.01 -0.50
C GLY A 22 -26.27 -21.83 -1.12
N ARG A 23 -26.12 -22.15 -2.41
CA ARG A 23 -24.88 -21.90 -3.16
C ARG A 23 -24.56 -20.42 -3.27
N LYS A 24 -25.52 -19.54 -3.53
CA LYS A 24 -25.30 -18.08 -3.57
C LYS A 24 -24.96 -17.49 -2.20
N VAL A 25 -25.54 -18.02 -1.13
CA VAL A 25 -25.24 -17.59 0.24
C VAL A 25 -23.81 -17.98 0.64
N ARG A 26 -23.41 -19.23 0.38
CA ARG A 26 -22.08 -19.77 0.70
C ARG A 26 -21.00 -19.28 -0.26
N GLY A 27 -21.33 -19.14 -1.53
CA GLY A 27 -20.41 -18.94 -2.66
C GLY A 27 -20.18 -20.21 -3.49
N HIS A 28 -19.62 -20.02 -4.68
CA HIS A 28 -19.33 -21.10 -5.62
C HIS A 28 -17.89 -21.62 -5.47
N VAL A 29 -17.72 -22.93 -5.67
CA VAL A 29 -16.42 -23.62 -5.50
C VAL A 29 -15.39 -23.10 -6.50
N ASN A 30 -15.79 -22.93 -7.77
CA ASN A 30 -14.94 -22.42 -8.85
C ASN A 30 -14.49 -20.96 -8.64
N GLN A 31 -15.15 -20.22 -7.75
CA GLN A 31 -14.77 -18.86 -7.34
C GLN A 31 -14.11 -18.84 -5.96
N GLY A 32 -13.79 -20.01 -5.40
CA GLY A 32 -13.21 -20.15 -4.06
C GLY A 32 -14.09 -19.56 -2.96
N TYR A 33 -15.41 -19.59 -3.14
CA TYR A 33 -16.42 -19.06 -2.23
C TYR A 33 -16.39 -17.54 -1.99
N LYS A 34 -15.60 -16.79 -2.77
CA LYS A 34 -15.40 -15.34 -2.58
C LYS A 34 -16.64 -14.51 -2.92
N ASP A 35 -17.52 -15.07 -3.73
CA ASP A 35 -18.76 -14.49 -4.21
C ASP A 35 -19.96 -14.72 -3.29
N GLY A 36 -19.79 -15.55 -2.25
CA GLY A 36 -20.84 -15.84 -1.29
C GLY A 36 -21.25 -14.60 -0.48
N ALA A 37 -22.55 -14.45 -0.24
CA ALA A 37 -23.09 -13.38 0.60
C ALA A 37 -22.45 -13.32 2.00
N VAL A 38 -22.15 -14.49 2.58
CA VAL A 38 -21.45 -14.60 3.88
C VAL A 38 -20.03 -14.06 3.76
N GLN A 39 -19.28 -14.50 2.75
CA GLN A 39 -17.89 -14.13 2.60
C GLN A 39 -17.72 -12.65 2.25
N MET A 40 -18.60 -12.08 1.41
CA MET A 40 -18.62 -10.63 1.15
C MET A 40 -18.86 -9.84 2.43
N SER A 41 -19.82 -10.27 3.26
CA SER A 41 -20.11 -9.61 4.53
C SER A 41 -18.91 -9.65 5.48
N ARG A 42 -18.24 -10.82 5.58
CA ARG A 42 -17.01 -10.99 6.37
C ARG A 42 -15.87 -10.11 5.86
N ALA A 43 -15.65 -10.07 4.54
CA ALA A 43 -14.60 -9.26 3.93
C ALA A 43 -14.81 -7.76 4.21
N ASN A 44 -16.04 -7.26 4.06
CA ASN A 44 -16.37 -5.87 4.36
C ASN A 44 -16.13 -5.54 5.84
N ALA A 45 -16.64 -6.35 6.76
CA ALA A 45 -16.45 -6.15 8.19
C ALA A 45 -14.96 -6.17 8.58
N THR A 46 -14.18 -7.10 8.00
CA THR A 46 -12.73 -7.17 8.23
C THR A 46 -12.03 -5.90 7.74
N THR A 47 -12.44 -5.38 6.59
CA THR A 47 -11.83 -4.18 6.00
C THR A 47 -12.14 -2.92 6.82
N ILE A 48 -13.37 -2.80 7.32
CA ILE A 48 -13.77 -1.74 8.25
C ILE A 48 -12.93 -1.83 9.53
N ALA A 49 -12.84 -3.02 10.14
CA ALA A 49 -12.07 -3.22 11.37
C ALA A 49 -10.58 -2.88 11.18
N LYS A 50 -9.96 -3.35 10.08
CA LYS A 50 -8.57 -3.03 9.75
C LYS A 50 -8.33 -1.53 9.59
N THR A 51 -9.24 -0.85 8.91
CA THR A 51 -9.15 0.60 8.71
C THR A 51 -9.26 1.34 10.05
N ALA A 52 -10.21 0.95 10.90
CA ALA A 52 -10.38 1.55 12.22
C ALA A 52 -9.15 1.33 13.14
N VAL A 53 -8.62 0.11 13.17
CA VAL A 53 -7.41 -0.21 13.95
C VAL A 53 -6.20 0.56 13.44
N SER A 54 -6.00 0.62 12.12
CA SER A 54 -4.86 1.35 11.53
C SER A 54 -4.96 2.86 11.80
N HIS A 55 -6.18 3.42 11.74
CA HIS A 55 -6.43 4.81 12.11
C HIS A 55 -6.12 5.07 13.59
N LEU A 56 -6.61 4.22 14.50
CA LEU A 56 -6.35 4.34 15.94
C LEU A 56 -4.85 4.26 16.24
N GLN A 57 -4.13 3.33 15.61
CA GLN A 57 -2.67 3.21 15.76
C GLN A 57 -1.93 4.45 15.25
N ALA A 58 -2.39 5.06 14.16
CA ALA A 58 -1.79 6.28 13.63
C ALA A 58 -2.03 7.47 14.58
N VAL A 59 -3.24 7.64 15.11
CA VAL A 59 -3.55 8.67 16.12
C VAL A 59 -2.72 8.47 17.39
N ALA A 60 -2.56 7.23 17.85
CA ALA A 60 -1.72 6.92 19.01
C ALA A 60 -0.25 7.33 18.79
N ARG A 61 0.30 7.09 17.59
CA ARG A 61 1.66 7.55 17.23
C ARG A 61 1.76 9.07 17.20
N GLU A 62 0.76 9.77 16.68
CA GLU A 62 0.73 11.23 16.70
C GLU A 62 0.77 11.78 18.12
N GLN A 63 -0.08 11.26 19.02
CA GLN A 63 -0.06 11.65 20.44
C GLN A 63 1.27 11.32 21.12
N PHE A 64 1.87 10.17 20.78
CA PHE A 64 3.17 9.78 21.31
C PHE A 64 4.29 10.71 20.84
N VAL A 65 4.28 11.12 19.57
CA VAL A 65 5.21 12.13 19.03
C VAL A 65 5.01 13.46 19.73
N ASP A 66 3.77 13.92 19.89
CA ASP A 66 3.47 15.22 20.49
C ASP A 66 3.89 15.29 21.96
N ALA A 67 3.73 14.20 22.71
CA ALA A 67 4.21 14.10 24.09
C ALA A 67 5.74 14.02 24.20
N ASN A 68 6.45 13.63 23.15
CA ASN A 68 7.89 13.31 23.17
C ASN A 68 8.68 14.04 22.06
N ARG A 69 8.24 15.22 21.61
CA ARG A 69 8.81 15.93 20.46
C ARG A 69 10.32 16.20 20.57
N GLY A 70 10.84 16.31 21.79
CA GLY A 70 12.26 16.53 22.04
C GLY A 70 13.17 15.37 21.60
N ILE A 71 12.62 14.15 21.46
CA ILE A 71 13.37 12.91 21.20
C ILE A 71 13.43 12.57 19.71
N PHE A 72 12.39 12.92 18.95
CA PHE A 72 12.27 12.55 17.54
C PHE A 72 12.82 13.65 16.62
N ASP A 73 13.49 13.21 15.56
CA ASP A 73 13.93 14.06 14.45
C ASP A 73 12.80 14.18 13.41
N CYS A 74 12.38 13.05 12.86
CA CYS A 74 11.40 13.02 11.78
C CYS A 74 10.54 11.74 11.77
N LYS A 75 9.52 11.74 10.91
CA LYS A 75 8.67 10.59 10.59
C LYS A 75 9.17 9.97 9.29
N ARG A 76 9.32 8.64 9.25
CA ARG A 76 9.64 7.89 8.03
C ARG A 76 8.46 7.01 7.64
N TRP A 77 8.02 7.12 6.40
CA TRP A 77 6.95 6.29 5.88
C TRP A 77 7.44 4.86 5.60
N VAL A 78 6.67 3.86 6.04
CA VAL A 78 7.00 2.44 5.94
C VAL A 78 5.79 1.69 5.37
N SER A 79 5.84 1.42 4.07
CA SER A 79 4.83 0.66 3.33
C SER A 79 4.97 -0.84 3.50
N THR A 80 3.86 -1.58 3.42
CA THR A 80 3.97 -3.05 3.39
C THR A 80 4.64 -3.49 2.08
N LEU A 81 5.61 -4.40 2.14
CA LEU A 81 6.28 -4.95 0.96
C LEU A 81 5.53 -6.19 0.46
N ASP A 82 4.49 -5.97 -0.34
CA ASP A 82 3.69 -7.03 -0.96
C ASP A 82 2.91 -6.56 -2.21
N ASN A 83 2.08 -7.45 -2.75
CA ASN A 83 1.37 -7.24 -4.01
C ASN A 83 0.06 -6.42 -3.87
N LYS A 84 -0.26 -5.94 -2.66
CA LYS A 84 -1.53 -5.25 -2.34
C LYS A 84 -1.30 -3.85 -1.77
N THR A 85 -0.07 -3.36 -1.75
CA THR A 85 0.25 -1.99 -1.37
C THR A 85 -0.23 -1.05 -2.47
N SER A 86 -0.94 0.00 -2.08
CA SER A 86 -1.49 0.98 -3.01
C SER A 86 -0.40 1.89 -3.57
N ASN A 87 -0.64 2.45 -4.75
CA ASN A 87 0.26 3.40 -5.38
C ASN A 87 0.62 4.60 -4.49
N ASP A 88 -0.36 5.11 -3.73
CA ASP A 88 -0.12 6.21 -2.78
C ASP A 88 0.90 5.84 -1.70
N CYS A 89 0.89 4.58 -1.26
CA CYS A 89 1.86 4.08 -0.29
C CYS A 89 3.20 3.72 -0.95
N ILE A 90 3.18 3.14 -2.15
CA ILE A 90 4.39 2.70 -2.86
C ILE A 90 5.36 3.85 -3.05
N VAL A 91 4.89 4.98 -3.59
CA VAL A 91 5.75 6.15 -3.86
C VAL A 91 6.28 6.82 -2.59
N ARG A 92 5.60 6.61 -1.45
CA ARG A 92 5.97 7.22 -0.18
C ARG A 92 6.93 6.37 0.64
N ASP A 93 7.13 5.09 0.30
CA ASP A 93 7.95 4.21 1.12
C ASP A 93 9.39 4.71 1.24
N GLY A 94 9.88 4.82 2.48
CA GLY A 94 11.20 5.33 2.80
C GLY A 94 11.31 6.86 2.86
N LEU A 95 10.32 7.61 2.37
CA LEU A 95 10.33 9.08 2.41
C LEU A 95 10.21 9.60 3.85
N ARG A 96 10.90 10.72 4.12
CA ARG A 96 10.96 11.35 5.43
C ARG A 96 10.16 12.65 5.46
N TYR A 97 9.47 12.86 6.58
CA TYR A 97 8.62 14.01 6.82
C TYR A 97 8.94 14.59 8.18
N THR A 98 8.83 15.90 8.35
CA THR A 98 8.93 16.52 9.67
C THR A 98 7.84 15.94 10.59
N LEU A 99 7.97 16.15 11.91
CA LEU A 99 6.94 15.72 12.86
C LEU A 99 5.55 16.30 12.53
N ASP A 100 5.50 17.45 11.86
CA ASP A 100 4.28 18.12 11.41
C ASP A 100 3.84 17.71 9.99
N GLY A 101 4.50 16.72 9.37
CA GLY A 101 4.12 16.15 8.08
C GLY A 101 4.62 16.92 6.85
N LYS A 102 5.64 17.78 6.98
CA LYS A 102 6.24 18.47 5.83
C LYS A 102 7.30 17.59 5.16
N PRO A 103 7.33 17.49 3.82
CA PRO A 103 8.34 16.71 3.09
C PRO A 103 9.78 17.14 3.39
N ILE A 104 10.72 16.19 3.51
CA ILE A 104 12.15 16.45 3.70
C ILE A 104 12.92 15.90 2.49
N GLY A 105 13.54 16.77 1.70
CA GLY A 105 14.34 16.37 0.53
C GLY A 105 13.53 15.88 -0.67
N HIS A 106 12.20 15.99 -0.64
CA HIS A 106 11.30 15.66 -1.76
C HIS A 106 10.05 16.54 -1.74
N LYS A 107 9.17 16.41 -2.74
CA LYS A 107 7.94 17.20 -2.87
C LYS A 107 6.64 16.42 -2.62
N VAL A 108 6.73 15.09 -2.48
CA VAL A 108 5.57 14.22 -2.23
C VAL A 108 4.94 14.59 -0.87
N PRO A 109 3.65 14.95 -0.80
CA PRO A 109 2.98 15.35 0.44
C PRO A 109 2.64 14.15 1.33
N TYR A 110 2.64 14.40 2.64
CA TYR A 110 2.29 13.40 3.67
C TYR A 110 0.81 12.99 3.64
N LEU A 111 -0.07 13.90 3.19
CA LEU A 111 -1.54 13.73 3.21
C LEU A 111 -2.02 13.41 4.63
N GLN A 112 -2.95 12.46 4.80
CA GLN A 112 -3.42 12.03 6.11
C GLN A 112 -2.44 11.08 6.82
N GLY A 113 -1.34 10.68 6.19
CA GLY A 113 -0.37 9.74 6.75
C GLY A 113 -0.71 8.25 6.54
N PRO A 114 0.26 7.35 6.78
CA PRO A 114 0.06 5.91 6.60
C PRO A 114 -0.94 5.38 7.63
N GLY A 115 -1.71 4.36 7.25
CA GLY A 115 -2.81 3.83 8.06
C GLY A 115 -4.10 4.67 8.03
N LYS A 116 -4.04 5.94 7.57
CA LYS A 116 -5.20 6.85 7.44
C LYS A 116 -5.48 7.31 6.01
N ILE A 117 -4.48 7.29 5.14
CA ILE A 117 -4.54 7.83 3.76
C ILE A 117 -5.64 7.22 2.88
N HIS A 118 -5.94 5.93 3.04
CA HIS A 118 -6.99 5.28 2.27
C HIS A 118 -7.57 4.08 3.02
N PHE A 119 -8.72 3.60 2.56
CA PHE A 119 -9.38 2.42 3.12
C PHE A 119 -8.47 1.18 2.98
N ASN A 120 -8.47 0.32 4.01
CA ASN A 120 -7.63 -0.88 4.07
C ASN A 120 -6.11 -0.61 3.90
N CYS A 121 -5.63 0.58 4.26
CA CYS A 121 -4.21 0.87 4.32
C CYS A 121 -3.51 -0.06 5.31
N ARG A 122 -2.32 -0.53 4.96
CA ARG A 122 -1.49 -1.44 5.78
C ARG A 122 -0.08 -0.90 6.00
N SER A 123 0.23 0.23 5.38
CA SER A 123 1.44 1.00 5.63
C SER A 123 1.35 1.66 6.99
N MET A 124 2.50 1.92 7.58
CA MET A 124 2.66 2.63 8.84
C MET A 124 3.78 3.67 8.73
N GLU A 125 4.04 4.40 9.80
CA GLU A 125 5.23 5.22 9.95
C GLU A 125 6.10 4.68 11.08
N THR A 126 7.39 4.88 10.93
CA THR A 126 8.39 4.73 11.98
C THR A 126 8.87 6.13 12.38
N LEU A 127 9.14 6.32 13.65
CA LEU A 127 9.69 7.56 14.18
C LEU A 127 11.21 7.45 14.17
N VAL A 128 11.86 8.39 13.48
CA VAL A 128 13.32 8.51 13.48
C VAL A 128 13.69 9.28 14.74
N VAL A 129 14.42 8.62 15.62
CA VAL A 129 14.98 9.23 16.83
C VAL A 129 16.17 10.11 16.41
N LYS A 130 16.39 11.20 17.14
CA LYS A 130 17.63 11.98 17.01
C LYS A 130 18.84 11.09 17.27
N SER A 131 19.99 11.49 16.72
CA SER A 131 21.26 10.81 17.01
C SER A 131 21.55 10.81 18.51
N TRP A 132 22.35 9.85 18.97
CA TRP A 132 22.79 9.79 20.36
C TRP A 132 23.49 11.08 20.77
N GLN A 133 24.30 11.66 19.88
CA GLN A 133 24.96 12.94 20.12
C GLN A 133 23.97 14.09 20.32
N GLU A 134 22.91 14.17 19.50
CA GLU A 134 21.83 15.16 19.67
C GLU A 134 21.02 14.96 20.96
N LEU A 135 21.03 13.74 21.51
CA LEU A 135 20.45 13.40 22.81
C LEU A 135 21.45 13.55 23.97
N GLY A 136 22.69 13.98 23.70
CA GLY A 136 23.74 14.16 24.70
C GLY A 136 24.38 12.85 25.19
N ILE A 137 24.28 11.79 24.40
CA ILE A 137 24.85 10.46 24.67
C ILE A 137 26.03 10.25 23.72
N ASP A 138 27.24 10.16 24.29
CA ASP A 138 28.49 10.04 23.54
C ASP A 138 28.81 8.57 23.20
N VAL A 139 28.04 8.01 22.26
CA VAL A 139 28.21 6.65 21.72
C VAL A 139 27.96 6.63 20.21
N ASP A 140 28.53 5.64 19.52
CA ASP A 140 28.28 5.41 18.10
C ASP A 140 26.83 5.00 17.82
N GLU A 141 26.33 5.34 16.63
CA GLU A 141 25.00 4.95 16.18
C GLU A 141 24.84 3.45 15.99
N MET A 142 23.63 2.95 16.24
CA MET A 142 23.31 1.54 16.03
C MET A 142 23.26 1.20 14.53
N ASN A 143 23.67 -0.01 14.18
CA ASN A 143 23.50 -0.53 12.83
C ASN A 143 22.01 -0.60 12.44
N GLU A 144 21.73 -0.40 11.15
CA GLU A 144 20.37 -0.49 10.61
C GLU A 144 19.74 -1.87 10.86
N GLY A 145 18.44 -1.87 11.15
CA GLY A 145 17.69 -3.08 11.46
C GLY A 145 17.20 -3.83 10.22
N THR A 146 16.18 -4.66 10.44
CA THR A 146 15.44 -5.33 9.37
C THR A 146 13.94 -4.97 9.43
N ARG A 147 13.25 -5.06 8.31
CA ARG A 147 11.79 -4.89 8.20
C ARG A 147 11.15 -6.12 7.55
N ALA A 148 9.86 -6.32 7.84
CA ALA A 148 9.10 -7.43 7.28
C ALA A 148 8.75 -7.21 5.80
N SER A 149 8.79 -8.28 5.02
CA SER A 149 8.34 -8.38 3.63
C SER A 149 7.54 -9.68 3.43
N MET A 150 6.77 -9.78 2.33
CA MET A 150 5.97 -10.96 1.99
C MET A 150 6.78 -12.27 1.97
N ASP A 151 8.06 -12.21 1.59
CA ASP A 151 8.94 -13.40 1.44
C ASP A 151 9.96 -13.55 2.59
N GLY A 152 9.83 -12.77 3.68
CA GLY A 152 10.76 -12.80 4.82
C GLY A 152 11.25 -11.42 5.24
N GLN A 153 12.23 -11.36 6.15
CA GLN A 153 12.84 -10.09 6.56
C GLN A 153 13.78 -9.56 5.47
N VAL A 154 13.80 -8.24 5.31
CA VAL A 154 14.72 -7.51 4.42
C VAL A 154 15.40 -6.37 5.19
N PRO A 155 16.54 -5.82 4.73
CA PRO A 155 17.13 -4.62 5.33
C PRO A 155 16.10 -3.49 5.50
N GLU A 156 16.18 -2.76 6.62
CA GLU A 156 15.22 -1.71 6.97
C GLU A 156 15.19 -0.53 5.97
N ASN A 157 16.31 -0.26 5.33
CA ASN A 157 16.44 0.82 4.36
C ASN A 157 15.80 0.52 2.99
N ILE A 158 15.54 -0.75 2.65
CA ILE A 158 14.94 -1.12 1.37
C ILE A 158 13.55 -0.49 1.24
N THR A 159 13.39 0.29 0.17
CA THR A 159 12.12 0.88 -0.24
C THR A 159 11.29 -0.07 -1.08
N PHE A 160 9.99 0.21 -1.23
CA PHE A 160 9.10 -0.58 -2.05
C PHE A 160 9.55 -0.62 -3.51
N LEU A 161 9.99 0.52 -4.06
CA LEU A 161 10.44 0.61 -5.45
C LEU A 161 11.74 -0.17 -5.70
N GLU A 162 12.63 -0.25 -4.72
CA GLU A 162 13.82 -1.13 -4.81
C GLU A 162 13.45 -2.59 -4.63
N TRP A 163 12.57 -2.89 -3.66
CA TRP A 163 12.10 -4.24 -3.39
C TRP A 163 11.41 -4.83 -4.61
N ILE A 164 10.47 -4.10 -5.24
CA ILE A 164 9.66 -4.60 -6.36
C ILE A 164 10.49 -4.92 -7.61
N GLN A 165 11.58 -4.18 -7.85
CA GLN A 165 12.48 -4.43 -8.98
C GLN A 165 13.24 -5.76 -8.85
N ARG A 166 13.45 -6.24 -7.62
CA ARG A 166 14.10 -7.54 -7.35
C ARG A 166 13.13 -8.72 -7.39
N GLN A 167 11.84 -8.45 -7.63
CA GLN A 167 10.81 -9.48 -7.62
C GLN A 167 10.68 -10.18 -8.96
N PRO A 168 10.16 -11.42 -9.00
CA PRO A 168 9.85 -12.10 -10.25
C PRO A 168 8.82 -11.31 -11.08
N GLU A 169 8.90 -11.45 -12.40
CA GLU A 169 8.11 -10.66 -13.36
C GLU A 169 6.60 -10.68 -13.07
N TRP A 170 6.06 -11.85 -12.71
CA TRP A 170 4.63 -12.00 -12.40
C TRP A 170 4.18 -11.06 -11.27
N ARG A 171 5.05 -10.80 -10.29
CA ARG A 171 4.78 -9.92 -9.14
C ARG A 171 4.82 -8.46 -9.57
N GLN A 172 5.81 -8.09 -10.38
CA GLN A 172 5.90 -6.75 -10.94
C GLN A 172 4.68 -6.40 -11.80
N LYS A 173 4.25 -7.35 -12.65
CA LYS A 173 3.02 -7.26 -13.45
C LYS A 173 1.77 -7.16 -12.59
N GLN A 174 1.71 -7.88 -11.48
CA GLN A 174 0.57 -7.80 -10.55
C GLN A 174 0.46 -6.42 -9.89
N VAL A 175 1.59 -5.80 -9.56
CA VAL A 175 1.62 -4.48 -8.89
C VAL A 175 1.35 -3.35 -9.88
N PHE A 176 2.07 -3.30 -11.01
CA PHE A 176 2.03 -2.16 -11.93
C PHE A 176 1.19 -2.36 -13.19
N GLY A 177 0.80 -3.61 -13.48
CA GLY A 177 0.17 -4.02 -14.72
C GLY A 177 1.19 -4.36 -15.82
N GLU A 178 0.72 -5.06 -16.85
CA GLU A 178 1.54 -5.54 -17.97
C GLU A 178 2.27 -4.40 -18.69
N THR A 179 1.57 -3.30 -19.02
CA THR A 179 2.15 -2.19 -19.77
C THR A 179 3.30 -1.53 -19.04
N ARG A 180 3.13 -1.21 -17.75
CA ARG A 180 4.20 -0.58 -16.96
C ARG A 180 5.36 -1.54 -16.74
N PHE A 181 5.10 -2.83 -16.58
CA PHE A 181 6.16 -3.82 -16.53
C PHE A 181 7.02 -3.81 -17.80
N ARG A 182 6.41 -3.76 -18.99
CA ARG A 182 7.16 -3.64 -20.24
C ARG A 182 7.91 -2.32 -20.36
N LEU A 183 7.32 -1.21 -19.94
CA LEU A 183 8.02 0.08 -19.89
C LEU A 183 9.26 0.03 -18.98
N MET A 184 9.22 -0.72 -17.87
CA MET A 184 10.40 -0.92 -17.02
C MET A 184 11.45 -1.81 -17.68
N LYS A 185 11.03 -2.93 -18.27
CA LYS A 185 11.93 -3.97 -18.78
C LYS A 185 12.55 -3.63 -20.13
N GLU A 186 11.74 -3.07 -21.03
CA GLU A 186 12.07 -2.86 -22.45
C GLU A 186 12.19 -1.37 -22.76
N GLY A 187 11.34 -0.53 -22.18
CA GLY A 187 11.34 0.93 -22.39
C GLY A 187 12.29 1.73 -21.48
N GLY A 188 13.04 1.06 -20.58
CA GLY A 188 14.02 1.70 -19.71
C GLY A 188 13.47 2.64 -18.62
N MET A 189 12.15 2.68 -18.38
CA MET A 189 11.57 3.55 -17.35
C MET A 189 11.83 3.01 -15.95
N HIS A 190 12.32 3.86 -15.04
CA HIS A 190 12.39 3.49 -13.64
C HIS A 190 10.99 3.59 -12.97
N PRO A 191 10.58 2.66 -12.09
CA PRO A 191 9.26 2.67 -11.46
C PRO A 191 8.87 3.98 -10.77
N SER A 192 9.84 4.76 -10.26
CA SER A 192 9.58 6.08 -9.65
C SER A 192 8.98 7.08 -10.65
N GLN A 193 9.24 6.92 -11.95
CA GLN A 193 8.72 7.76 -13.02
C GLN A 193 7.22 7.54 -13.28
N PHE A 194 6.62 6.51 -12.67
CA PHE A 194 5.17 6.31 -12.73
C PHE A 194 4.38 7.25 -11.82
N TYR A 195 5.08 8.12 -11.08
CA TYR A 195 4.50 9.04 -10.14
C TYR A 195 4.90 10.48 -10.46
N THR A 196 4.01 11.42 -10.16
CA THR A 196 4.34 12.85 -10.19
C THR A 196 5.18 13.25 -8.98
N ASP A 197 5.76 14.45 -9.00
CA ASP A 197 6.41 15.08 -7.83
C ASP A 197 5.47 15.19 -6.60
N ARG A 198 4.14 15.12 -6.82
CA ARG A 198 3.12 15.12 -5.77
C ARG A 198 2.70 13.70 -5.34
N GLY A 199 3.36 12.67 -5.86
CA GLY A 199 3.10 11.27 -5.55
C GLY A 199 1.80 10.72 -6.15
N GLU A 200 1.31 11.33 -7.23
CA GLU A 200 0.11 10.85 -7.94
C GLU A 200 0.51 9.83 -9.01
N PHE A 201 -0.22 8.73 -9.11
CA PHE A 201 0.06 7.69 -10.11
C PHE A 201 -0.36 8.15 -11.52
N ILE A 202 0.62 8.33 -12.40
CA ILE A 202 0.43 8.89 -13.74
C ILE A 202 -0.29 7.86 -14.62
N SER A 203 -1.35 8.28 -15.34
CA SER A 203 -2.05 7.42 -16.28
C SER A 203 -1.15 7.00 -17.46
N LEU A 204 -1.43 5.87 -18.10
CA LEU A 204 -0.63 5.40 -19.24
C LEU A 204 -0.61 6.41 -20.40
N GLY A 205 -1.75 7.03 -20.71
CA GLY A 205 -1.81 8.07 -21.74
C GLY A 205 -0.95 9.29 -21.41
N LYS A 206 -0.88 9.67 -20.14
CA LYS A 206 0.00 10.77 -19.72
C LYS A 206 1.47 10.35 -19.69
N LEU A 207 1.78 9.12 -19.28
CA LEU A 207 3.14 8.57 -19.38
C LEU A 207 3.64 8.55 -20.83
N LYS A 208 2.80 8.17 -21.79
CA LYS A 208 3.13 8.20 -23.21
C LYS A 208 3.45 9.61 -23.71
N GLN A 209 2.74 10.63 -23.22
CA GLN A 209 3.06 12.03 -23.54
C GLN A 209 4.39 12.51 -22.94
N ILE A 210 4.82 11.93 -21.82
CA ILE A 210 6.08 12.26 -21.16
C ILE A 210 7.25 11.60 -21.88
N ASP A 211 7.10 10.31 -22.20
CA ASP A 211 8.14 9.53 -22.87
C ASP A 211 7.53 8.58 -23.90
N GLU A 212 7.29 9.10 -25.10
CA GLU A 212 6.76 8.30 -26.21
C GLU A 212 7.79 7.27 -26.71
N ARG A 213 9.08 7.55 -26.53
CA ARG A 213 10.16 6.66 -26.96
C ARG A 213 10.13 5.37 -26.15
N ALA A 214 9.98 5.46 -24.83
CA ALA A 214 9.86 4.29 -23.96
C ALA A 214 8.69 3.38 -24.35
N PHE A 215 7.57 3.96 -24.80
CA PHE A 215 6.41 3.19 -25.29
C PHE A 215 6.74 2.46 -26.59
N ARG A 216 7.38 3.14 -27.55
CA ARG A 216 7.81 2.52 -28.81
C ARG A 216 8.80 1.38 -28.58
N GLU A 217 9.79 1.57 -27.70
CA GLU A 217 10.77 0.55 -27.34
C GLU A 217 10.12 -0.65 -26.62
N ALA A 218 9.06 -0.43 -25.83
CA ALA A 218 8.24 -1.47 -25.20
C ALA A 218 7.18 -2.11 -26.13
N GLY A 219 7.20 -1.78 -27.42
CA GLY A 219 6.29 -2.35 -28.43
C GLY A 219 4.86 -1.81 -28.40
N TYR A 220 4.68 -0.56 -27.97
CA TYR A 220 3.42 0.16 -28.00
C TYR A 220 3.48 1.35 -28.97
N ASP A 221 2.49 1.43 -29.85
CA ASP A 221 2.29 2.56 -30.76
C ASP A 221 1.79 3.80 -30.04
#